data_AF-A0A5J5E1J7-F1
#
_entry.id   AF-A0A5J5E1J7-F1
#
_cell.length_a   1.000
_cell.length_b   1.000
_cell.length_c   1.000
_cell.angle_alpha   90.00
_cell.angle_beta   90.00
_cell.angle_gamma   90.00
#
_symmetry.space_group_name_H-M   'P 1'
#
loop_
_entity.id
_entity.type
_entity.pdbx_description
1 polymer ?
#
loop_
_entity_poly.entity_id
_entity_poly.type
_entity_poly.pdbx_seq_one_letter_code
_entity_poly.pdbx_strand_id
1 'polypeptide(L)'
;MAINAGDANTVRDVTWRRVRIERFLHGRVLDIETKWNKDYNPRPGRLIKRVLVEDVDVASGSGEEPSIIAGYDAGHPVRDVTVRDFKRDGVPCADFATAGITVGPNAQDVRIEA
;
A
#
# COMPACT_ATOMS: atom_id res chain seq x y z
N MET A 1 2.76 6.19 3.30
CA MET A 1 2.50 5.15 4.32
C MET A 1 3.07 3.85 3.80
N ALA A 2 3.88 3.15 4.59
CA ALA A 2 4.65 2.01 4.09
C ALA A 2 4.62 0.82 5.06
N ILE A 3 4.52 -0.39 4.51
CA ILE A 3 4.81 -1.65 5.19
C ILE A 3 5.74 -2.42 4.25
N ASN A 4 7.02 -2.49 4.61
CA ASN A 4 8.02 -3.25 3.89
C ASN A 4 8.51 -4.41 4.76
N ALA A 5 7.75 -5.50 4.78
CA ALA A 5 8.10 -6.66 5.59
C ALA A 5 9.30 -7.39 4.98
N GLY A 6 10.41 -7.47 5.71
CA GLY A 6 11.56 -8.34 5.45
C GLY A 6 11.75 -9.36 6.57
N ASP A 7 12.82 -10.15 6.54
CA ASP A 7 13.30 -11.00 7.63
C ASP A 7 12.29 -12.00 8.19
N ALA A 8 11.54 -12.64 7.29
CA ALA A 8 10.49 -13.59 7.63
C ALA A 8 9.41 -13.01 8.58
N ASN A 9 9.33 -11.69 8.68
CA ASN A 9 8.34 -11.02 9.52
C ASN A 9 6.94 -11.14 8.92
N THR A 10 5.95 -11.23 9.81
CA THR A 10 4.53 -11.13 9.45
C THR A 10 3.98 -9.83 10.02
N VAL A 11 3.41 -9.00 9.15
CA VAL A 11 2.68 -7.79 9.56
C VAL A 11 1.21 -8.02 9.31
N ARG A 12 0.36 -7.74 10.31
CA ARG A 12 -1.08 -7.95 10.18
C ARG A 12 -1.88 -7.08 11.11
N ASP A 13 -3.17 -6.92 10.80
CA ASP A 13 -4.12 -6.20 11.63
C ASP A 13 -3.74 -4.70 11.76
N VAL A 14 -3.42 -4.08 10.62
CA VAL A 14 -2.96 -2.68 10.56
C VAL A 14 -4.08 -1.80 10.03
N THR A 15 -4.27 -0.64 10.66
CA THR A 15 -5.21 0.38 10.17
C THR A 15 -4.53 1.74 10.12
N TRP A 16 -4.61 2.40 8.97
CA TRP A 16 -4.40 3.83 8.85
C TRP A 16 -5.75 4.48 8.58
N ARG A 17 -6.13 5.46 9.40
CA ARG A 17 -7.44 6.09 9.35
C ARG A 17 -7.33 7.60 9.52
N ARG A 18 -8.11 8.38 8.76
CA ARG A 18 -8.18 9.86 8.87
C ARG A 18 -6.81 10.50 8.61
N VAL A 19 -6.23 10.21 7.44
CA VAL A 19 -4.91 10.72 7.06
C VAL A 19 -5.07 11.76 5.95
N ARG A 20 -4.53 12.97 6.14
CA ARG A 20 -4.41 13.97 5.08
C ARG A 20 -2.96 14.08 4.65
N ILE A 21 -2.71 14.00 3.35
CA ILE A 21 -1.39 14.13 2.75
C ILE A 21 -1.37 15.39 1.90
N GLU A 22 -0.53 16.35 2.26
CA GLU A 22 -0.30 17.55 1.45
C GLU A 22 0.63 17.24 0.27
N ARG A 23 0.70 18.18 -0.68
CA ARG A 23 1.56 18.05 -1.86
C ARG A 23 3.00 17.73 -1.44
N PHE A 24 3.59 16.73 -2.06
CA PHE A 24 4.94 16.28 -1.78
C PHE A 24 5.78 16.20 -3.07
N LEU A 25 7.09 16.27 -2.90
CA LEU A 25 8.03 16.39 -4.01
C LEU A 25 8.42 15.04 -4.62
N HIS A 26 8.56 13.99 -3.80
CA HIS A 26 8.94 12.65 -4.25
C HIS A 26 8.36 11.55 -3.34
N GLY A 27 7.99 10.42 -3.94
CA GLY A 27 7.64 9.19 -3.22
C GLY A 27 6.27 8.64 -3.58
N ARG A 28 5.79 7.68 -2.77
CA ARG A 28 4.49 6.99 -2.96
C ARG A 28 3.58 7.25 -1.77
N VAL A 29 2.27 7.33 -2.02
CA VAL A 29 1.29 7.37 -0.93
C VAL A 29 1.23 6.03 -0.19
N LEU A 30 1.15 4.91 -0.91
CA LEU A 30 1.22 3.55 -0.35
C LEU A 30 2.40 2.78 -0.94
N ASP A 31 3.15 2.12 -0.06
CA ASP A 31 4.16 1.11 -0.41
C ASP A 31 3.95 -0.09 0.53
N ILE A 32 3.11 -1.03 0.13
CA ILE A 32 2.74 -2.22 0.92
C ILE A 32 3.32 -3.43 0.22
N GLU A 33 4.50 -3.85 0.65
CA GLU A 33 5.24 -4.92 -0.01
C GLU A 33 5.92 -5.84 1.00
N THR A 34 5.75 -7.15 0.85
CA THR A 34 6.78 -8.06 1.37
C THR A 34 8.01 -7.91 0.48
N LYS A 35 9.19 -7.66 1.04
CA LYS A 35 10.43 -7.43 0.27
C LYS A 35 11.54 -8.36 0.71
N TRP A 36 12.43 -8.67 -0.23
CA TRP A 36 13.76 -9.21 0.07
C TRP A 36 14.83 -8.27 -0.47
N ASN A 37 15.08 -7.19 0.27
CA ASN A 37 16.25 -6.36 0.01
C ASN A 37 17.47 -6.98 0.69
N LYS A 38 18.35 -7.63 -0.07
CA LYS A 38 19.49 -8.40 0.42
C LYS A 38 20.52 -7.55 1.17
N ASP A 39 20.57 -6.25 0.93
CA ASP A 39 21.45 -5.33 1.66
C ASP A 39 20.96 -5.06 3.08
N TYR A 40 19.66 -5.31 3.34
CA TYR A 40 19.01 -4.97 4.61
C TYR A 40 18.41 -6.18 5.34
N ASN A 41 18.04 -7.25 4.62
CA ASN A 41 17.26 -8.37 5.14
C ASN A 41 17.87 -9.70 4.65
N PRO A 42 18.34 -10.59 5.54
CA PRO A 42 18.73 -11.95 5.17
C PRO A 42 17.61 -12.79 4.53
N ARG A 43 16.33 -12.47 4.75
CA ARG A 43 15.19 -13.25 4.19
C ARG A 43 14.06 -12.34 3.67
N PRO A 44 13.23 -12.80 2.72
CA PRO A 44 11.98 -12.12 2.37
C PRO A 44 11.05 -12.02 3.59
N GLY A 45 10.20 -10.98 3.63
CA GLY A 45 9.09 -10.94 4.59
C GLY A 45 8.13 -12.09 4.38
N ARG A 46 7.56 -12.62 5.47
CA ARG A 46 6.70 -13.82 5.42
C ARG A 46 5.31 -13.55 4.87
N LEU A 47 4.66 -12.48 5.32
CA LEU A 47 3.27 -12.18 5.01
C LEU A 47 2.92 -10.76 5.43
N ILE A 48 2.15 -10.05 4.60
CA ILE A 48 1.36 -8.90 5.05
C ILE A 48 -0.11 -9.27 4.90
N LYS A 49 -0.94 -9.07 5.93
CA LYS A 49 -2.39 -9.29 5.78
C LYS A 49 -3.30 -8.41 6.61
N ARG A 50 -4.54 -8.20 6.17
CA ARG A 50 -5.58 -7.44 6.91
C ARG A 50 -5.12 -6.03 7.19
N VAL A 51 -4.93 -5.27 6.11
CA VAL A 51 -4.58 -3.86 6.15
C VAL A 51 -5.80 -3.05 5.73
N LEU A 52 -6.18 -2.07 6.55
CA LEU A 52 -7.23 -1.10 6.24
C LEU A 52 -6.61 0.29 6.07
N VAL A 53 -6.81 0.88 4.91
CA VAL A 53 -6.55 2.29 4.63
C VAL A 53 -7.92 2.96 4.53
N GLU A 54 -8.25 3.91 5.41
CA GLU A 54 -9.60 4.47 5.48
C GLU A 54 -9.60 5.99 5.68
N ASP A 55 -10.47 6.69 4.95
CA ASP A 55 -10.62 8.15 5.06
C ASP A 55 -9.27 8.86 4.89
N VAL A 56 -8.74 8.75 3.67
CA VAL A 56 -7.45 9.32 3.29
C VAL A 56 -7.64 10.29 2.15
N ASP A 57 -7.13 11.51 2.29
CA ASP A 57 -7.16 12.52 1.23
C ASP A 57 -5.75 12.98 0.87
N VAL A 58 -5.41 12.89 -0.41
CA VAL A 58 -4.08 13.20 -0.95
C VAL A 58 -4.15 14.39 -1.89
N ALA A 59 -3.41 15.44 -1.59
CA ALA A 59 -3.18 16.52 -2.55
C ALA A 59 -2.08 16.11 -3.54
N SER A 60 -2.41 16.06 -4.84
CA SER A 60 -1.49 15.57 -5.88
C SER A 60 -0.23 16.45 -5.99
N GLY A 61 0.94 15.80 -6.03
CA GLY A 61 2.25 16.43 -6.19
C GLY A 61 2.90 16.13 -7.54
N SER A 62 3.85 16.96 -7.98
CA SER A 62 4.49 16.84 -9.31
C SER A 62 5.50 15.70 -9.44
N GLY A 63 5.99 15.13 -8.33
CA GLY A 63 6.90 13.98 -8.33
C GLY A 63 6.36 12.79 -7.55
N GLU A 64 5.04 12.67 -7.51
CA GLU A 64 4.38 11.49 -6.96
C GLU A 64 4.56 10.28 -7.88
N GLU A 65 5.04 9.20 -7.29
CA GLU A 65 5.14 7.88 -7.92
C GLU A 65 3.88 7.06 -7.63
N PRO A 66 3.45 6.18 -8.55
CA PRO A 66 2.32 5.29 -8.31
C PRO A 66 2.53 4.46 -7.04
N SER A 67 1.49 4.41 -6.21
CA SER A 67 1.47 3.54 -5.04
C SER A 67 1.48 2.07 -5.45
N ILE A 68 2.02 1.18 -4.61
CA ILE A 68 2.10 -0.25 -4.91
C ILE A 68 1.67 -1.11 -3.74
N ILE A 69 0.96 -2.20 -4.07
CA ILE A 69 0.60 -3.28 -3.16
C ILE A 69 1.00 -4.59 -3.83
N ALA A 70 2.07 -5.25 -3.36
CA ALA A 70 2.61 -6.44 -4.03
C ALA A 70 3.29 -7.42 -3.06
N GLY A 71 3.15 -8.72 -3.33
CA GLY A 71 3.92 -9.76 -2.65
C GLY A 71 5.23 -10.07 -3.39
N TYR A 72 6.24 -10.51 -2.66
CA TYR A 72 7.57 -10.80 -3.23
C TYR A 72 7.52 -11.99 -4.18
N ASP A 73 6.86 -13.07 -3.75
CA ASP A 73 6.57 -14.27 -4.52
C ASP A 73 5.31 -14.97 -3.96
N ALA A 74 4.93 -16.11 -4.52
CA ALA A 74 3.72 -16.84 -4.10
C ALA A 74 3.76 -17.34 -2.63
N GLY A 75 4.95 -17.58 -2.07
CA GLY A 75 5.17 -17.99 -0.68
C GLY A 75 5.23 -16.81 0.30
N HIS A 76 5.40 -15.59 -0.22
CA HIS A 76 5.52 -14.34 0.53
C HIS A 76 4.48 -13.31 0.02
N PRO A 77 3.18 -13.54 0.25
CA PRO A 77 2.13 -12.72 -0.36
C PRO A 77 1.76 -11.49 0.49
N VAL A 78 1.03 -10.58 -0.14
CA VAL A 78 0.19 -9.58 0.53
C VAL A 78 -1.27 -9.99 0.36
N ARG A 79 -2.07 -9.98 1.44
CA ARG A 79 -3.46 -10.47 1.41
C ARG A 79 -4.42 -9.55 2.13
N ASP A 80 -5.65 -9.43 1.65
CA ASP A 80 -6.73 -8.72 2.35
C ASP A 80 -6.34 -7.27 2.70
N VAL A 81 -6.22 -6.45 1.66
CA VAL A 81 -5.99 -5.01 1.78
C VAL A 81 -7.25 -4.29 1.33
N THR A 82 -7.80 -3.46 2.20
CA THR A 82 -8.97 -2.63 1.91
C THR A 82 -8.56 -1.18 1.88
N VAL A 83 -8.88 -0.51 0.78
CA VAL A 83 -8.78 0.94 0.64
C VAL A 83 -10.20 1.49 0.64
N ARG A 84 -10.56 2.28 1.65
CA ARG A 84 -11.92 2.80 1.82
C ARG A 84 -11.92 4.32 1.96
N ASP A 85 -12.93 4.99 1.40
CA ASP A 85 -13.09 6.45 1.49
C ASP A 85 -11.81 7.21 1.08
N PHE A 86 -11.14 6.73 0.02
CA PHE A 86 -9.90 7.33 -0.46
C PHE A 86 -10.19 8.47 -1.44
N LYS A 87 -9.50 9.59 -1.29
CA LYS A 87 -9.68 10.80 -2.08
C LYS A 87 -8.35 11.31 -2.61
N ARG A 88 -8.42 11.93 -3.77
CA ARG A 88 -7.33 12.73 -4.34
C ARG A 88 -7.86 14.10 -4.68
N ASP A 89 -7.17 15.12 -4.17
CA ASP A 89 -7.55 16.53 -4.33
C ASP A 89 -9.02 16.79 -3.92
N GLY A 90 -9.47 16.13 -2.85
CA GLY A 90 -10.85 16.19 -2.38
C GLY A 90 -11.88 15.41 -3.19
N VAL A 91 -11.47 14.73 -4.28
CA VAL A 91 -12.35 13.93 -5.14
C VAL A 91 -12.27 12.45 -4.73
N PRO A 92 -13.41 11.78 -4.45
CA PRO A 92 -13.44 10.35 -4.17
C PRO A 92 -12.91 9.49 -5.32
N CYS A 93 -12.12 8.46 -4.98
CA CYS A 93 -11.58 7.49 -5.92
C CYS A 93 -12.42 6.21 -5.88
N ALA A 94 -13.02 5.83 -7.01
CA ALA A 94 -13.87 4.64 -7.10
C ALA A 94 -13.10 3.37 -7.49
N ASP A 95 -11.87 3.52 -7.98
CA ASP A 95 -11.02 2.42 -8.42
C ASP A 95 -9.53 2.68 -8.11
N PHE A 96 -8.69 1.67 -8.28
CA PHE A 96 -7.25 1.82 -8.01
C PHE A 96 -6.55 2.82 -8.95
N ALA A 97 -7.03 2.96 -10.19
CA ALA A 97 -6.43 3.88 -11.16
C ALA A 97 -6.62 5.33 -10.72
N THR A 98 -7.85 5.69 -10.34
CA THR A 98 -8.19 7.02 -9.80
C THR A 98 -7.54 7.28 -8.44
N ALA A 99 -7.27 6.24 -7.65
CA ALA A 99 -6.51 6.36 -6.40
C ALA A 99 -4.98 6.46 -6.60
N GLY A 100 -4.47 6.23 -7.81
CA GLY A 100 -3.03 6.18 -8.09
C GLY A 100 -2.34 4.96 -7.46
N ILE A 101 -3.04 3.82 -7.39
CA ILE A 101 -2.58 2.59 -6.76
C ILE A 101 -2.44 1.48 -7.82
N THR A 102 -1.33 0.76 -7.76
CA THR A 102 -1.11 -0.44 -8.55
C THR A 102 -1.15 -1.66 -7.64
N VAL A 103 -2.00 -2.62 -7.96
CA VAL A 103 -2.00 -3.95 -7.34
C VAL A 103 -1.07 -4.85 -8.15
N GLY A 104 0.08 -5.18 -7.58
CA GLY A 104 1.13 -5.95 -8.22
C GLY A 104 0.98 -7.47 -8.03
N PRO A 105 1.96 -8.25 -8.50
CA PRO A 105 1.97 -9.70 -8.35
C PRO A 105 1.87 -10.15 -6.89
N ASN A 106 1.33 -11.36 -6.67
CA ASN A 106 1.22 -12.01 -5.36
C ASN A 106 0.47 -11.21 -4.28
N ALA A 107 -0.22 -10.13 -4.67
CA ALA A 107 -1.24 -9.48 -3.86
C ALA A 107 -2.60 -10.15 -4.14
N GLN A 108 -3.34 -10.47 -3.07
CA GLN A 108 -4.61 -11.20 -3.14
C GLN A 108 -5.66 -10.48 -2.29
N ASP A 109 -6.92 -10.54 -2.71
CA ASP A 109 -8.05 -9.94 -1.98
C ASP A 109 -7.86 -8.44 -1.69
N VAL A 110 -7.27 -7.72 -2.65
CA VAL A 110 -7.11 -6.26 -2.58
C VAL A 110 -8.33 -5.60 -3.17
N ARG A 111 -9.01 -4.75 -2.40
CA ARG A 111 -10.26 -4.09 -2.80
C ARG A 111 -10.25 -2.61 -2.46
N ILE A 112 -11.04 -1.88 -3.22
CA ILE A 112 -11.36 -0.48 -2.97
C ILE A 112 -12.87 -0.34 -2.76
N GLU A 113 -13.24 0.39 -1.72
CA GLU A 113 -14.61 0.65 -1.28
C GLU A 113 -14.81 2.17 -1.26
N ALA A 114 -15.87 2.65 -1.90
CA ALA A 114 -16.22 4.07 -1.94
C ALA A 114 -16.94 4.53 -0.66
#